data_AF-A0A9E7R4P5-F1
#
_entry.id   AF-A0A9E7R4P5-F1
#
_cell.length_a   1.000
_cell.length_b   1.000
_cell.length_c   1.000
_cell.angle_alpha   90.00
_cell.angle_beta   90.00
_cell.angle_gamma   90.00
#
_symmetry.space_group_name_H-M   'P 1'
#
loop_
_entity.id
_entity.type
_entity.pdbx_description
1 polymer ?
#
loop_
_entity_poly.entity_id
_entity_poly.type
_entity_poly.pdbx_seq_one_letter_code
_entity_poly.pdbx_strand_id
1 'polypeptide(L)' 'MSANRGSAGDRTSGVGTGDERGLESAETPPGLVSAVVAYTDGPDRRTVYPPGLSSVERMSTWFTADDDAFLDVDEMR' A
#
# COMPACT_ATOMS: atom_id res chain seq x y z
N MET A 1 22.23 22.75 47.34
CA MET A 1 20.99 22.25 47.97
C MET A 1 19.91 23.30 47.84
N SER A 2 18.98 23.14 46.91
CA SER A 2 17.72 23.91 46.89
C SER A 2 16.62 23.02 46.32
N ALA A 3 15.58 22.82 47.12
CA ALA A 3 14.37 22.09 46.77
C ALA A 3 13.47 22.97 45.91
N ASN A 4 12.83 22.39 44.90
CA ASN A 4 11.65 23.01 44.29
C ASN A 4 10.48 22.03 44.34
N ARG A 5 9.50 22.36 45.18
CA ARG A 5 8.18 21.73 45.30
C ARG A 5 7.21 22.61 44.52
N GLY A 6 6.73 22.14 43.37
CA GLY A 6 5.58 22.69 42.65
C GLY A 6 4.74 21.50 42.17
N SER A 7 3.65 21.17 42.84
CA SER A 7 2.32 21.77 42.77
C SER A 7 1.48 21.19 41.63
N ALA A 8 0.27 20.81 42.00
CA ALA A 8 -0.68 19.99 41.27
C ALA A 8 -1.11 20.62 39.94
N GLY A 9 -1.07 19.81 38.88
CA GLY A 9 -1.74 20.08 37.62
C GLY A 9 -2.78 19.00 37.40
N ASP A 10 -3.95 19.14 38.03
CA ASP A 10 -5.17 18.53 37.51
C ASP A 10 -5.45 19.18 36.16
N ARG A 11 -5.24 18.42 35.09
CA ARG A 11 -5.67 18.74 33.73
C ARG A 11 -6.06 17.46 33.03
N THR A 12 -7.14 16.83 33.50
CA THR A 12 -7.85 15.87 32.66
C THR A 12 -8.76 16.64 31.70
N SER A 13 -8.13 17.37 30.78
CA SER A 13 -8.80 17.90 29.59
C SER A 13 -8.15 17.22 28.39
N GLY A 14 -8.87 16.25 27.87
CA GLY A 14 -8.50 15.46 26.72
C GLY A 14 -9.66 14.55 26.41
N VAL A 15 -10.81 15.14 26.09
CA VAL A 15 -11.83 14.40 25.34
C VAL A 15 -11.14 14.06 24.03
N GLY A 16 -10.65 12.82 23.94
CA GLY A 16 -10.19 12.24 22.69
C GLY A 16 -11.42 12.08 21.82
N THR A 17 -11.79 13.15 21.14
CA THR A 17 -12.65 13.07 19.96
C THR A 17 -11.85 12.30 18.94
N GLY A 18 -11.97 10.98 18.99
CA GLY A 18 -11.54 10.08 17.94
C GLY A 18 -12.37 10.38 16.70
N ASP A 19 -11.92 11.38 15.95
CA ASP A 19 -12.35 11.67 14.59
C ASP A 19 -11.10 11.58 13.70
N GLU A 20 -10.54 10.37 13.65
CA GLU A 20 -9.47 10.02 12.71
C GLU A 20 -9.89 8.85 11.81
N ARG A 21 -11.20 8.62 11.71
CA ARG A 21 -11.76 8.04 10.49
C ARG A 21 -11.98 9.16 9.49
N GLY A 22 -10.87 9.83 9.16
CA GLY A 22 -10.75 10.47 7.86
C GLY A 22 -11.13 9.39 6.88
N LEU A 23 -12.29 9.56 6.26
CA LEU A 23 -12.74 8.73 5.16
C LEU A 23 -11.60 8.81 4.17
N GLU A 24 -10.79 7.74 4.14
CA GLU A 24 -9.91 7.43 3.03
C GLU A 24 -10.82 7.68 1.84
N SER A 25 -10.53 8.76 1.11
CA SER A 25 -11.29 9.08 -0.09
C SER A 25 -11.34 7.78 -0.86
N ALA A 26 -12.44 7.47 -1.56
CA ALA A 26 -12.42 6.32 -2.45
C ALA A 26 -11.39 6.62 -3.55
N GLU A 27 -10.12 6.40 -3.22
CA GLU A 27 -8.98 6.67 -4.05
C GLU A 27 -9.21 5.69 -5.18
N THR A 28 -9.55 6.23 -6.35
CA THR A 28 -9.71 5.41 -7.54
C THR A 28 -8.48 4.50 -7.57
N PRO A 29 -8.66 3.17 -7.49
CA PRO A 29 -7.54 2.28 -7.25
C PRO A 29 -6.48 2.59 -8.30
N PRO A 30 -5.23 2.83 -7.89
CA PRO A 30 -4.21 3.27 -8.81
C PRO A 30 -4.13 2.25 -9.95
N GLY A 31 -4.28 2.72 -11.19
CA GLY A 31 -4.24 1.85 -12.36
C GLY A 31 -2.97 1.02 -12.32
N LEU A 32 -3.08 -0.30 -12.53
CA LEU A 32 -1.94 -1.20 -12.43
C LEU A 32 -1.18 -1.26 -13.76
N VAL A 33 0.14 -1.38 -13.68
CA VAL A 33 1.00 -1.64 -14.83
C VAL A 33 1.24 -3.14 -14.91
N SER A 34 1.23 -3.66 -16.14
CA SER A 34 1.60 -5.05 -16.45
C SER A 34 2.81 -5.05 -17.38
N ALA A 35 3.82 -5.85 -17.04
CA ALA A 35 5.02 -6.03 -17.85
C ALA A 35 5.30 -7.53 -18.03
N VAL A 36 5.51 -7.95 -19.27
CA VAL A 36 5.83 -9.34 -19.64
C VAL A 36 7.32 -9.42 -19.98
N VAL A 37 8.00 -10.42 -19.44
CA VAL A 37 9.39 -10.74 -19.75
C VAL A 37 9.41 -12.13 -20.37
N ALA A 38 9.92 -12.21 -21.60
CA ALA A 38 10.10 -13.47 -22.30
C ALA A 38 11.39 -14.17 -21.87
N TYR A 39 11.31 -15.47 -21.62
CA TYR A 39 12.45 -16.30 -21.28
C TYR A 39 12.72 -17.32 -22.39
N THR A 40 14.00 -17.52 -22.74
CA THR A 40 14.38 -18.47 -23.79
C THR A 40 14.12 -19.93 -23.41
N ASP A 41 14.13 -20.24 -22.12
CA ASP A 41 14.00 -21.60 -21.56
C ASP A 41 12.95 -21.63 -20.44
N GLY A 42 11.70 -21.30 -20.78
CA GLY A 42 10.59 -21.37 -19.83
C GLY A 42 9.37 -20.56 -20.28
N PRO A 43 8.29 -20.59 -19.49
CA PRO A 43 7.14 -19.74 -19.76
C PRO A 43 7.50 -18.25 -19.61
N ASP A 44 6.84 -17.42 -20.40
CA ASP A 44 6.91 -15.97 -20.24
C ASP A 44 6.36 -15.59 -18.85
N ARG A 45 6.96 -14.58 -18.22
CA ARG A 45 6.55 -14.15 -16.88
C ARG A 45 5.95 -12.77 -16.94
N ARG A 46 4.73 -12.64 -16.42
CA ARG A 46 4.04 -11.36 -16.30
C ARG A 46 4.08 -10.86 -14.87
N THR A 47 4.50 -9.61 -14.72
CA THR A 47 4.59 -8.91 -13.44
C THR A 47 3.62 -7.74 -13.43
N VAL A 48 2.79 -7.67 -12.39
CA VAL A 48 1.82 -6.59 -12.15
C VAL A 48 2.26 -5.78 -10.94
N TYR A 49 2.23 -4.46 -11.06
CA TYR A 49 2.62 -3.55 -9.97
C TYR A 49 1.97 -2.16 -10.09
N PRO A 50 1.81 -1.43 -8.97
CA PRO A 50 1.35 -0.04 -9.03
C PRO A 50 2.41 0.90 -9.62
N PRO A 51 2.02 1.89 -10.46
CA PRO A 51 2.92 2.90 -10.98
C PRO A 51 3.38 3.84 -9.86
N GLY A 52 4.49 4.56 -10.09
CA GLY A 52 4.97 5.58 -9.17
C GLY A 52 5.64 5.08 -7.88
N LEU A 53 5.65 3.77 -7.62
CA LEU A 53 6.35 3.21 -6.46
C LEU A 53 7.88 3.28 -6.62
N SER A 54 8.55 3.56 -5.50
CA SER A 54 10.00 3.41 -5.41
C SER A 54 10.43 1.95 -5.60
N SER A 55 11.71 1.72 -5.90
CA SER A 55 12.20 0.35 -6.13
C SER A 55 12.00 -0.57 -4.93
N VAL A 56 12.06 -0.05 -3.69
CA VAL A 56 11.90 -0.85 -2.47
C VAL A 56 10.43 -1.21 -2.24
N GLU A 57 9.52 -0.25 -2.37
CA GLU A 57 8.08 -0.49 -2.22
C GLU A 57 7.54 -1.41 -3.32
N ARG A 58 8.08 -1.32 -4.54
CA ARG A 58 7.74 -2.24 -5.62
C ARG A 58 8.02 -3.70 -5.26
N MET A 59 9.09 -3.98 -4.50
CA MET A 59 9.46 -5.36 -4.11
C MET A 59 8.45 -6.01 -3.17
N SER A 60 7.70 -5.23 -2.38
CA SER A 60 6.65 -5.75 -1.50
C SER A 60 5.26 -5.81 -2.15
N THR A 61 5.08 -5.13 -3.28
CA THR A 61 3.74 -4.84 -3.84
C THR A 61 3.56 -5.36 -5.27
N TRP A 62 4.59 -5.97 -5.85
CA TRP A 62 4.49 -6.68 -7.12
C TRP A 62 3.93 -8.10 -6.99
N PHE A 63 3.25 -8.55 -8.03
CA PHE A 63 2.79 -9.93 -8.19
C PHE A 63 3.29 -10.46 -9.54
N THR A 64 3.93 -11.62 -9.56
CA THR A 64 4.46 -12.25 -10.78
C THR A 64 3.99 -13.68 -10.91
N ALA A 65 3.49 -14.05 -12.08
CA ALA A 65 3.13 -15.41 -12.45
C ALA A 65 3.51 -15.69 -13.91
N ASP A 66 3.29 -16.92 -14.36
CA ASP A 66 3.42 -17.27 -15.77
C ASP A 66 2.35 -16.53 -16.59
N ASP A 67 2.69 -16.11 -17.80
CA ASP A 67 1.83 -15.25 -18.63
C ASP A 67 0.49 -15.92 -18.93
N ASP A 68 0.49 -17.24 -19.14
CA ASP A 68 -0.71 -18.04 -19.40
C ASP A 68 -1.67 -18.14 -18.20
N ALA A 69 -1.22 -17.79 -17.00
CA ALA A 69 -2.07 -17.73 -15.81
C ALA A 69 -2.97 -16.46 -15.79
N PHE A 70 -2.73 -15.48 -16.67
CA PHE A 70 -3.52 -14.26 -16.77
C PHE A 70 -4.52 -14.36 -17.93
N LEU A 71 -5.81 -14.35 -17.60
CA LEU A 71 -6.89 -14.41 -18.58
C LEU A 71 -7.50 -13.03 -18.79
N ASP A 72 -7.90 -12.73 -20.03
CA ASP A 72 -8.68 -11.53 -20.32
C ASP A 72 -10.13 -11.71 -19.83
N VAL A 73 -10.66 -10.68 -19.18
CA VAL A 73 -12.00 -10.74 -18.58
C VAL A 73 -13.10 -10.71 -19.65
N ASP A 74 -12.86 -10.06 -20.78
CA ASP A 74 -13.81 -10.05 -21.91
C ASP A 74 -13.86 -11.43 -22.57
N GLU A 75 -12.75 -12.17 -22.60
CA GLU A 75 -12.69 -13.56 -23.09
C GLU A 75 -13.43 -14.55 -22.19
N MET A 76 -13.65 -14.23 -20.91
CA MET A 76 -14.33 -15.08 -19.93
C MET A 76 -15.82 -14.78 -19.75
N ARG A 77 -16.38 -13.82 -20.50
CA ARG A 77 -17.72 -13.26 -20.27
C ARG A 77 -18.86 -13.99 -20.98
#